data_AF-A0A0R0J6J5-F1
#
_entry.id   AF-A0A0R0J6J5-F1
#
_cell.length_a   1.000
_cell.length_b   1.000
_cell.length_c   1.000
_cell.angle_alpha   90.00
_cell.angle_beta   90.00
_cell.angle_gamma   90.00
#
_symmetry.space_group_name_H-M   'P 1'
#
loop_
_entity.id
_entity.type
_entity.pdbx_description
1 polymer ?
#
loop_
_entity_poly.entity_id
_entity_poly.type
_entity_poly.pdbx_seq_one_letter_code
_entity_poly.pdbx_strand_id
1 'polypeptide(L)'
;IPYVVALLSALLLLYYGFIKTNATLIITINCIGCVIEVSYLSMCIIYAPRKQKISTLVMILIADIGGLALTMLIIITFAVKAINRVHAVGWICAISSIAVFAAPLSKMRRVIKTSSVEFMPFSLSLFLTLCPIMWFFYGFFDKDDFIMARNNISIYISHSTNLLLKAN
;
A
#
# COMPACT_ATOMS: atom_id res chain seq x y z
N ILE A 1 -10.77 4.08 6.73
CA ILE A 1 -9.43 4.68 6.57
C ILE A 1 -8.42 3.68 6.02
N PRO A 2 -8.03 2.58 6.72
CA PRO A 2 -6.97 1.69 6.22
C PRO A 2 -7.29 1.12 4.84
N TYR A 3 -8.52 0.68 4.61
CA TYR A 3 -8.96 0.15 3.31
C TYR A 3 -8.96 1.19 2.18
N VAL A 4 -9.23 2.47 2.49
CA VAL A 4 -9.15 3.57 1.51
C VAL A 4 -7.68 3.80 1.14
N VAL A 5 -6.79 3.92 2.14
CA VAL A 5 -5.36 4.14 1.89
C VAL A 5 -4.73 2.96 1.14
N ALA A 6 -5.15 1.73 1.46
CA ALA A 6 -4.71 0.53 0.75
C ALA A 6 -5.21 0.51 -0.71
N LEU A 7 -6.48 0.89 -0.95
CA LEU A 7 -7.03 1.02 -2.30
C LEU A 7 -6.26 2.06 -3.13
N LEU A 8 -6.03 3.26 -2.62
CA LEU A 8 -5.21 4.27 -3.29
C LEU A 8 -3.81 3.73 -3.64
N SER A 9 -3.15 3.06 -2.70
CA SER A 9 -1.83 2.48 -2.95
C SER A 9 -1.89 1.44 -4.07
N ALA A 10 -2.88 0.54 -4.04
CA ALA A 10 -3.05 -0.48 -5.07
C ALA A 10 -3.34 0.15 -6.44
N LEU A 11 -4.19 1.17 -6.51
CA LEU A 11 -4.51 1.89 -7.76
C LEU A 11 -3.29 2.62 -8.33
N LEU A 12 -2.47 3.25 -7.48
CA LEU A 12 -1.23 3.91 -7.92
C LEU A 12 -0.22 2.90 -8.45
N LEU A 13 -0.05 1.75 -7.79
CA LEU A 13 0.82 0.67 -8.28
C LEU A 13 0.28 0.00 -9.54
N LEU A 14 -1.04 -0.09 -9.69
CA LEU A 14 -1.66 -0.54 -10.92
C LEU A 14 -1.31 0.42 -12.07
N TYR A 15 -1.46 1.72 -11.84
CA TYR A 15 -1.09 2.74 -12.82
C TYR A 15 0.40 2.68 -13.16
N TYR A 16 1.26 2.56 -12.15
CA TYR A 16 2.69 2.34 -12.32
C TYR A 16 2.99 1.12 -13.19
N GLY A 17 2.35 -0.02 -12.91
CA GLY A 17 2.49 -1.25 -13.67
C GLY A 17 2.05 -1.10 -15.13
N PHE A 18 0.97 -0.36 -15.41
CA PHE A 18 0.51 -0.14 -16.78
C PHE A 18 1.45 0.74 -17.62
N ILE A 19 2.09 1.73 -17.02
CA ILE A 19 3.03 2.61 -17.74
C ILE A 19 4.45 2.03 -17.81
N LYS A 20 4.78 1.13 -16.88
CA LYS A 20 6.06 0.41 -16.88
C LYS A 20 5.97 -0.79 -17.83
N THR A 21 6.96 -0.94 -18.70
CA THR A 21 7.09 -2.13 -19.55
C THR A 21 7.37 -3.39 -18.71
N ASN A 22 6.75 -4.52 -19.06
CA ASN A 22 6.96 -5.85 -18.46
C ASN A 22 6.60 -5.99 -16.97
N ALA A 23 5.67 -5.19 -16.46
CA ALA A 23 5.27 -5.20 -15.04
C ALA A 23 4.08 -6.13 -14.71
N THR A 24 3.93 -7.27 -15.42
CA THR A 24 2.74 -8.14 -15.32
C THR A 24 2.45 -8.59 -13.88
N LEU A 25 3.48 -8.92 -13.09
CA LEU A 25 3.30 -9.35 -11.70
C LEU A 25 2.76 -8.22 -10.80
N ILE A 26 3.21 -6.98 -11.02
CA ILE A 26 2.72 -5.80 -10.32
C ILE A 26 1.25 -5.56 -10.68
N ILE A 27 0.90 -5.66 -11.96
CA ILE A 27 -0.49 -5.45 -12.41
C ILE A 27 -1.41 -6.51 -11.79
N THR A 28 -1.06 -7.79 -11.86
CA THR A 28 -1.93 -8.87 -11.39
C THR A 28 -2.19 -8.80 -9.89
N ILE A 29 -1.15 -8.60 -9.07
CA ILE A 29 -1.32 -8.53 -7.61
C ILE A 29 -2.16 -7.30 -7.19
N ASN A 30 -1.95 -6.15 -7.84
CA ASN A 30 -2.66 -4.93 -7.47
C ASN A 30 -4.10 -4.96 -8.00
N CYS A 31 -4.39 -5.63 -9.12
CA CYS A 31 -5.77 -5.93 -9.52
C CYS A 31 -6.50 -6.74 -8.44
N ILE A 32 -5.89 -7.83 -7.96
CA ILE A 32 -6.46 -8.65 -6.89
C ILE A 32 -6.63 -7.82 -5.61
N GLY A 33 -5.62 -7.02 -5.26
CA GLY A 33 -5.66 -6.10 -4.13
C GLY A 33 -6.83 -5.12 -4.23
N CYS A 34 -7.04 -4.48 -5.38
CA CYS A 34 -8.17 -3.59 -5.61
C CYS A 34 -9.52 -4.30 -5.41
N VAL A 35 -9.68 -5.53 -5.92
CA VAL A 35 -10.93 -6.30 -5.73
C VAL A 35 -11.17 -6.57 -4.25
N ILE A 36 -10.13 -6.98 -3.51
CA ILE A 36 -10.22 -7.23 -2.07
C ILE A 36 -10.57 -5.93 -1.31
N GLU A 37 -9.87 -4.83 -1.56
CA GLU A 37 -10.12 -3.56 -0.86
C GLU A 37 -11.50 -2.97 -1.19
N VAL A 38 -11.94 -3.04 -2.45
CA VAL A 38 -13.30 -2.63 -2.85
C VAL A 38 -14.35 -3.49 -2.15
N SER A 39 -14.11 -4.80 -2.00
CA SER A 39 -15.03 -5.67 -1.28
C SER A 39 -15.15 -5.28 0.20
N TYR A 40 -14.03 -5.00 0.89
CA TYR A 40 -14.05 -4.53 2.28
C TYR A 40 -14.71 -3.17 2.42
N LEU A 41 -14.42 -2.22 1.54
CA LEU A 41 -15.07 -0.91 1.53
C LEU A 41 -16.57 -1.02 1.28
N SER A 42 -16.99 -1.93 0.40
CA SER A 42 -18.40 -2.20 0.13
C SER A 42 -19.10 -2.71 1.38
N MET A 43 -18.51 -3.68 2.08
CA MET A 43 -19.03 -4.16 3.36
C MET A 43 -19.07 -3.04 4.41
N CYS A 44 -18.00 -2.26 4.54
CA CYS A 44 -17.96 -1.11 5.45
C CYS A 44 -19.09 -0.12 5.14
N ILE A 45 -19.34 0.19 3.87
CA ILE A 45 -20.41 1.11 3.47
C ILE A 45 -21.77 0.49 3.79
N ILE A 46 -22.04 -0.76 3.42
CA ILE A 46 -23.35 -1.41 3.63
C ILE A 46 -23.73 -1.38 5.12
N TYR A 47 -22.80 -1.77 6.00
CA TYR A 47 -23.08 -1.96 7.42
C TYR A 47 -22.78 -0.73 8.31
N ALA A 48 -22.15 0.33 7.79
CA ALA A 48 -21.81 1.50 8.60
C ALA A 48 -23.03 2.41 8.89
N PRO A 49 -23.06 3.05 10.08
CA PRO A 49 -23.97 4.15 10.39
C PRO A 49 -23.83 5.30 9.36
N ARG A 50 -24.91 6.04 9.09
CA ARG A 50 -24.95 7.11 8.06
C ARG A 50 -23.74 8.05 8.09
N LYS A 51 -23.32 8.52 9.27
CA LYS A 51 -22.17 9.43 9.41
C LYS A 51 -20.86 8.80 8.91
N GLN A 52 -20.58 7.55 9.28
CA GLN A 52 -19.38 6.84 8.88
C GLN A 52 -19.43 6.43 7.39
N LYS A 53 -20.62 6.05 6.90
CA LYS A 53 -20.88 5.79 5.48
C LYS A 53 -20.53 6.99 4.61
N ILE A 54 -21.08 8.17 4.93
CA ILE A 54 -20.81 9.41 4.19
C ILE A 54 -19.32 9.76 4.26
N SER A 55 -18.72 9.70 5.45
CA SER A 55 -17.28 9.96 5.59
C SER A 55 -16.42 9.02 4.74
N THR A 56 -16.79 7.73 4.67
CA THR A 56 -16.07 6.74 3.86
C THR A 56 -16.20 7.03 2.37
N LEU A 57 -17.41 7.33 1.89
CA LEU A 57 -17.64 7.71 0.49
C LEU A 57 -16.87 8.97 0.09
N VAL A 58 -16.85 10.00 0.95
CA VAL A 58 -16.07 11.22 0.73
C VAL A 58 -14.57 10.91 0.67
N MET A 59 -14.07 10.03 1.54
CA MET A 59 -12.67 9.61 1.50
C MET A 59 -12.33 8.87 0.21
N ILE A 60 -13.20 7.95 -0.27
CA ILE A 60 -12.98 7.26 -1.55
C ILE A 60 -12.95 8.26 -2.71
N LEU A 61 -13.90 9.19 -2.74
CA LEU A 61 -13.98 10.20 -3.81
C LEU A 61 -12.73 11.09 -3.84
N ILE A 62 -12.30 11.60 -2.69
CA ILE A 62 -11.17 12.54 -2.61
C ILE A 62 -9.84 11.81 -2.73
N ALA A 63 -9.62 10.76 -1.94
CA ALA A 63 -8.33 10.09 -1.87
C ALA A 63 -8.10 9.16 -3.06
N ASP A 64 -9.04 8.25 -3.35
CA ASP A 64 -8.84 7.23 -4.40
C ASP A 64 -9.04 7.85 -5.79
N ILE A 65 -10.23 8.39 -6.05
CA ILE A 65 -10.57 8.94 -7.37
C ILE A 65 -9.82 10.26 -7.61
N GLY A 66 -9.93 11.21 -6.67
CA GLY A 66 -9.28 12.51 -6.77
C GLY A 66 -7.75 12.40 -6.76
N GLY A 67 -7.18 11.59 -5.88
CA GLY A 67 -5.73 11.38 -5.81
C GLY A 67 -5.16 10.71 -7.06
N LEU A 68 -5.83 9.69 -7.59
CA LEU A 68 -5.41 9.04 -8.84
C LEU A 68 -5.53 9.98 -10.04
N ALA A 69 -6.67 10.67 -10.18
CA ALA A 69 -6.90 11.61 -11.28
C ALA A 69 -5.89 12.77 -11.27
N LEU A 70 -5.61 13.33 -10.09
CA LEU A 70 -4.61 14.39 -9.93
C LEU A 70 -3.21 13.87 -10.31
N THR A 71 -2.86 12.67 -9.88
CA THR A 71 -1.58 12.04 -10.26
C THR A 71 -1.48 11.89 -11.77
N MET A 72 -2.51 11.35 -12.43
CA MET A 72 -2.54 11.22 -13.90
C MET A 72 -2.42 12.58 -14.59
N LEU A 73 -3.15 13.60 -14.13
CA LEU A 73 -3.12 14.95 -14.69
C LEU A 73 -1.71 15.57 -14.62
N ILE A 74 -1.06 15.50 -13.45
CA ILE A 74 0.30 16.02 -13.25
C ILE A 74 1.27 15.32 -14.20
N ILE A 75 1.20 14.00 -14.29
CA ILE A 75 2.12 13.20 -15.10
C ILE A 75 1.94 13.50 -16.60
N ILE A 76 0.70 13.61 -17.07
CA ILE A 76 0.43 13.94 -18.49
C ILE A 76 0.93 15.35 -18.81
N THR A 77 0.77 16.30 -17.89
CA THR A 77 1.11 17.71 -18.12
C THR A 77 2.61 17.97 -18.06
N PHE A 78 3.31 17.40 -17.07
CA PHE A 78 4.70 17.76 -16.78
C PHE A 78 5.72 16.72 -17.21
N ALA A 79 5.35 15.43 -17.31
CA ALA A 79 6.28 14.37 -17.68
C ALA A 79 6.13 14.01 -19.16
N VAL A 80 6.76 14.81 -20.04
CA VAL A 80 6.67 14.63 -21.50
C VAL A 80 7.26 13.29 -21.96
N LYS A 81 8.44 12.93 -21.44
CA LYS A 81 9.13 11.68 -21.80
C LYS A 81 8.57 10.49 -21.02
N ALA A 82 8.37 9.36 -21.69
CA ALA A 82 7.84 8.14 -21.08
C ALA A 82 8.64 7.69 -19.84
N ILE A 83 9.97 7.74 -19.90
CA ILE A 83 10.84 7.39 -18.76
C ILE A 83 10.57 8.29 -17.54
N ASN A 84 10.34 9.59 -17.75
CA ASN A 84 10.03 10.54 -16.68
C ASN A 84 8.68 10.23 -16.04
N ARG A 85 7.69 9.76 -16.83
CA ARG A 85 6.38 9.34 -16.31
C ARG A 85 6.53 8.17 -15.35
N VAL A 86 7.25 7.14 -15.77
CA VAL A 86 7.50 5.95 -14.94
C VAL A 86 8.20 6.35 -13.64
N HIS A 87 9.24 7.18 -13.72
CA HIS A 87 9.99 7.61 -12.53
C HIS A 87 9.14 8.46 -11.57
N ALA A 88 8.37 9.41 -12.10
CA ALA A 88 7.53 10.27 -11.28
C ALA A 88 6.41 9.47 -10.58
N VAL A 89 5.72 8.58 -11.29
CA VAL A 89 4.72 7.70 -10.68
C VAL A 89 5.36 6.72 -9.69
N GLY A 90 6.56 6.21 -9.99
CA GLY A 90 7.32 5.34 -9.09
C GLY A 90 7.60 6.00 -7.74
N TRP A 91 8.04 7.27 -7.75
CA TRP A 91 8.23 8.04 -6.52
C TRP A 91 6.92 8.31 -5.78
N ILE A 92 5.85 8.65 -6.49
CA ILE A 92 4.52 8.85 -5.89
C ILE A 92 4.04 7.56 -5.22
N CYS A 93 4.24 6.40 -5.87
CA CYS A 93 3.94 5.09 -5.29
C CYS A 93 4.79 4.83 -4.03
N ALA A 94 6.10 5.08 -4.08
CA ALA A 94 6.99 4.87 -2.94
C ALA A 94 6.59 5.72 -1.73
N ILE A 95 6.28 7.01 -1.94
CA ILE A 95 5.86 7.94 -0.88
C ILE A 95 4.49 7.57 -0.33
N SER A 96 3.49 7.36 -1.21
CA SER A 96 2.12 7.01 -0.79
C SER A 96 2.08 5.69 0.00
N SER A 97 2.98 4.77 -0.30
CA SER A 97 3.09 3.49 0.42
C SER A 97 3.48 3.66 1.89
N ILE A 98 4.17 4.75 2.25
CA ILE A 98 4.49 5.05 3.65
C ILE A 98 3.21 5.21 4.47
N ALA A 99 2.15 5.77 3.88
CA ALA A 99 0.85 5.92 4.55
C ALA A 99 0.21 4.57 4.86
N VAL A 100 0.41 3.55 4.02
CA VAL A 100 -0.10 2.18 4.27
C VAL A 100 0.57 1.59 5.53
N PHE A 101 1.84 1.91 5.75
CA PHE A 101 2.59 1.43 6.91
C PHE A 101 2.16 2.08 8.24
N ALA A 102 1.35 3.13 8.23
CA ALA A 102 0.80 3.71 9.46
C ALA A 102 -0.06 2.70 10.24
N ALA A 103 -0.78 1.81 9.54
CA ALA A 103 -1.61 0.80 10.17
C ALA A 103 -0.79 -0.25 10.97
N PRO A 104 0.22 -0.94 10.40
CA PRO A 104 1.06 -1.86 11.16
C PRO A 104 1.84 -1.16 12.28
N LEU A 105 2.36 0.05 12.07
CA LEU A 105 3.03 0.82 13.12
C LEU A 105 2.10 1.13 14.30
N SER A 106 0.83 1.45 14.03
CA SER A 106 -0.18 1.66 15.07
C SER A 106 -0.44 0.38 15.88
N LYS A 107 -0.47 -0.78 15.22
CA LYS A 107 -0.60 -2.08 15.91
C LYS A 107 0.61 -2.37 16.80
N MET A 108 1.84 -2.14 16.30
CA MET A 108 3.06 -2.30 17.11
C MET A 108 3.04 -1.39 18.34
N ARG A 109 2.65 -0.13 18.18
CA ARG A 109 2.48 0.81 19.30
C ARG A 109 1.48 0.28 20.33
N ARG A 110 0.39 -0.35 19.88
CA ARG A 110 -0.60 -0.96 20.77
C ARG A 110 -0.01 -2.14 21.54
N VAL A 111 0.72 -3.04 20.88
CA VAL A 111 1.41 -4.17 21.53
C VAL A 111 2.35 -3.68 22.64
N ILE A 112 3.15 -2.65 22.38
CA ILE A 112 4.05 -2.05 23.39
C ILE A 112 3.26 -1.50 24.58
N LYS A 113 2.16 -0.80 24.31
CA LYS A 113 1.34 -0.20 25.38
C LYS A 113 0.55 -1.21 26.20
N THR A 114 0.11 -2.30 25.58
CA THR A 114 -0.73 -3.31 26.24
C THR A 114 0.07 -4.50 26.73
N SER A 115 1.38 -4.58 26.44
CA SER A 115 2.24 -5.74 26.70
C SER A 115 1.59 -7.05 26.28
N SER A 116 0.86 -7.01 25.16
CA SER A 116 0.06 -8.14 24.67
C SER A 116 0.16 -8.20 23.15
N VAL A 117 0.44 -9.40 22.66
CA VAL A 117 0.57 -9.73 21.24
C VAL A 117 -0.74 -10.21 20.62
N GLU A 118 -1.86 -10.14 21.35
CA GLU A 118 -3.18 -10.60 20.88
C GLU A 118 -3.60 -9.96 19.55
N PHE A 119 -3.23 -8.70 19.32
CA PHE A 119 -3.53 -7.97 18.09
C PHE A 119 -2.56 -8.27 16.93
N MET A 120 -1.58 -9.17 17.14
CA MET A 120 -0.49 -9.43 16.22
C MET A 120 -0.16 -10.93 16.12
N PRO A 121 -1.00 -11.72 15.43
CA PRO A 121 -0.78 -13.15 15.29
C PRO A 121 0.53 -13.44 14.54
N PHE A 122 1.26 -14.45 15.00
CA PHE A 122 2.56 -14.84 14.45
C PHE A 122 2.54 -15.06 12.93
N SER A 123 1.53 -15.77 12.42
CA SER A 123 1.39 -16.04 10.99
C SER A 123 1.31 -14.75 10.15
N LEU A 124 0.59 -13.73 10.64
CA LEU A 124 0.51 -12.45 9.94
C LEU A 124 1.88 -11.77 9.88
N SER A 125 2.64 -11.81 10.98
CA SER A 125 4.00 -11.26 11.02
C SER A 125 4.95 -11.97 10.06
N LEU A 126 4.86 -13.31 9.97
CA LEU A 126 5.65 -14.11 9.04
C LEU A 126 5.37 -13.70 7.59
N PHE A 127 4.11 -13.63 7.17
CA PHE A 127 3.76 -13.23 5.81
C PHE A 127 4.09 -11.76 5.50
N LEU A 128 3.94 -10.87 6.49
CA LEU A 128 4.39 -9.48 6.37
C LEU A 128 5.91 -9.37 6.26
N THR A 129 6.68 -10.40 6.64
CA THR A 129 8.13 -10.44 6.46
C THR A 129 8.51 -11.02 5.11
N LEU A 130 7.92 -12.16 4.75
CA LEU A 130 8.24 -12.86 3.50
C LEU A 130 7.80 -12.06 2.26
N CYS A 131 6.60 -11.46 2.29
CA CYS A 131 6.07 -10.73 1.16
C CYS A 131 6.98 -9.58 0.69
N PRO A 132 7.39 -8.62 1.54
CA PRO A 132 8.26 -7.54 1.09
C PRO A 132 9.69 -8.02 0.76
N ILE A 133 10.20 -9.10 1.35
CA ILE A 133 11.46 -9.71 0.91
C ILE A 133 11.34 -10.19 -0.55
N MET A 134 10.27 -10.90 -0.88
CA MET A 134 10.02 -11.36 -2.25
C MET A 134 9.89 -10.18 -3.23
N TRP A 135 9.17 -9.14 -2.84
CA TRP A 135 9.04 -7.94 -3.67
C TRP A 135 10.33 -7.13 -3.79
N PHE A 136 11.17 -7.12 -2.76
CA PHE A 136 12.49 -6.53 -2.83
C PHE A 136 13.35 -7.25 -3.88
N PHE A 137 13.38 -8.59 -3.84
CA PHE A 137 14.11 -9.37 -4.84
C PHE A 137 13.51 -9.21 -6.24
N TYR A 138 12.19 -9.17 -6.37
CA TYR A 138 11.53 -8.85 -7.63
C TYR A 138 12.04 -7.51 -8.18
N GLY A 139 12.03 -6.45 -7.37
CA GLY A 139 12.53 -5.14 -7.78
C GLY A 139 14.02 -5.16 -8.12
N PHE A 140 14.83 -5.91 -7.36
CA PHE A 140 16.25 -6.08 -7.63
C PHE A 140 16.53 -6.72 -8.99
N PHE A 141 15.84 -7.82 -9.32
CA PHE A 141 16.00 -8.49 -10.61
C PHE A 141 15.43 -7.68 -11.77
N ASP A 142 14.36 -6.92 -11.54
CA ASP A 142 13.72 -6.05 -12.53
C ASP A 142 14.36 -4.65 -12.63
N LYS A 143 15.45 -4.42 -11.87
CA LYS A 143 16.16 -3.13 -11.75
C LYS A 143 15.21 -1.95 -11.47
N ASP A 144 14.27 -2.19 -10.57
CA ASP A 144 13.23 -1.25 -10.16
C ASP A 144 13.50 -0.72 -8.77
N ASP A 145 14.19 0.42 -8.73
CA ASP A 145 14.55 1.10 -7.48
C ASP A 145 13.32 1.50 -6.65
N PHE A 146 12.18 1.77 -7.29
CA PHE A 146 10.96 2.21 -6.60
C PHE A 146 10.32 1.06 -5.81
N ILE A 147 10.25 -0.12 -6.44
CA ILE A 147 9.74 -1.33 -5.78
C ILE A 147 10.73 -1.78 -4.70
N MET A 148 12.04 -1.73 -4.95
CA MET A 148 13.05 -2.03 -3.93
C MET A 148 12.94 -1.10 -2.71
N ALA A 149 12.92 0.23 -2.94
CA ALA A 149 12.89 1.22 -1.87
C ALA A 149 11.64 1.08 -0.99
N ARG A 150 10.47 0.90 -1.61
CA ARG A 150 9.21 0.66 -0.90
C ARG A 150 9.29 -0.56 0.01
N ASN A 151 9.80 -1.67 -0.51
CA ASN A 151 9.80 -2.93 0.22
C ASN A 151 10.87 -2.99 1.31
N ASN A 152 11.99 -2.28 1.15
CA ASN A 152 12.97 -2.12 2.22
C ASN A 152 12.32 -1.55 3.48
N ILE A 153 11.51 -0.49 3.37
CA ILE A 153 10.77 0.09 4.51
C ILE A 153 9.88 -0.98 5.17
N SER A 154 9.16 -1.76 4.38
CA SER A 154 8.32 -2.85 4.90
C SER A 154 9.13 -3.92 5.61
N ILE A 155 10.32 -4.29 5.11
CA ILE A 155 11.21 -5.27 5.75
C ILE A 155 11.64 -4.75 7.12
N TYR A 156 12.03 -3.47 7.24
CA TYR A 156 12.40 -2.88 8.52
C TYR A 156 11.25 -2.90 9.54
N ILE A 157 10.03 -2.59 9.10
CA ILE A 157 8.84 -2.62 9.97
C ILE A 157 8.52 -4.05 10.41
N SER A 158 8.58 -5.01 9.49
CA SER A 158 8.33 -6.43 9.80
C SER A 158 9.41 -7.01 10.70
N HIS A 159 10.68 -6.63 10.54
CA HIS A 159 11.75 -7.01 11.44
C HIS A 159 11.50 -6.47 12.86
N SER A 160 11.20 -5.18 12.97
CA SER A 160 10.89 -4.52 14.25
C SER A 160 9.68 -5.16 14.94
N THR A 161 8.67 -5.54 14.14
CA THR A 161 7.50 -6.29 14.60
C THR A 161 7.88 -7.63 15.23
N ASN A 162 8.69 -8.43 14.52
CA ASN A 162 9.09 -9.76 15.02
C ASN A 162 9.93 -9.68 16.30
N LEU A 163 10.70 -8.61 16.49
CA LEU A 163 11.41 -8.37 17.74
C LEU A 163 10.45 -8.14 18.91
N LEU A 164 9.39 -7.34 18.71
CA LEU A 164 8.37 -7.12 19.73
C LEU A 164 7.60 -8.40 20.10
N LEU A 165 7.36 -9.27 19.11
CA LEU A 165 6.72 -10.58 19.33
C LEU A 165 7.60 -11.55 20.14
N LYS A 166 8.93 -11.41 20.08
CA LYS A 166 9.85 -12.24 20.85
C LYS A 166 10.07 -11.72 22.27
N ALA A 167 9.83 -10.43 22.50
CA ALA A 167 10.10 -9.76 23.77
C ALA A 167 8.91 -9.79 24.76
N ASN A 168 7.72 -10.21 24.31
CA ASN A 168 6.51 -10.36 25.11
C ASN A 168 5.99 -11.79 25.01
#